data_AF-A0A0A7GDL3-F1
#
_entry.id   AF-A0A0A7GDL3-F1
#
_cell.length_a   1.000
_cell.length_b   1.000
_cell.length_c   1.000
_cell.angle_alpha   90.00
_cell.angle_beta   90.00
_cell.angle_gamma   90.00
#
_symmetry.space_group_name_H-M   'P 1'
#
loop_
_entity.id
_entity.type
_entity.pdbx_description
1 polymer ?
#
loop_
_entity_poly.entity_id
_entity_poly.type
_entity_poly.pdbx_seq_one_letter_code
_entity_poly.pdbx_strand_id
1 'polypeptide(L)' 'MIEVIRVTELQNKRKSIEVICPKCGNPGRLRMSRANIFGDIKFRVIHGREYRQRVCSFGLNSEEYDGLYEVFMSIKGAQK' A
#
# COMPACT_ATOMS: atom_id res chain seq x y z
N MET A 1 6.51 -12.10 -2.85
CA MET A 1 5.86 -12.04 -1.53
C MET A 1 6.01 -10.62 -1.00
N ILE A 2 4.92 -9.92 -0.67
CA ILE A 2 4.99 -8.55 -0.11
C ILE A 2 5.21 -8.65 1.40
N GLU A 3 6.26 -8.02 1.90
CA GLU A 3 6.59 -8.03 3.33
C GLU A 3 5.86 -6.91 4.08
N VAL A 4 5.08 -7.28 5.09
CA VAL A 4 4.34 -6.35 5.95
C VAL A 4 5.17 -6.08 7.21
N ILE A 5 5.50 -4.81 7.45
CA ILE A 5 6.32 -4.38 8.60
C ILE A 5 5.41 -4.18 9.82
N ARG A 6 4.35 -3.38 9.66
CA ARG A 6 3.41 -3.08 10.75
C ARG A 6 2.04 -2.71 10.24
N VAL A 7 1.04 -3.01 11.06
CA VAL A 7 -0.34 -2.52 10.91
C VAL A 7 -0.68 -1.69 12.12
N THR A 8 -1.01 -0.43 11.91
CA THR A 8 -1.39 0.50 12.99
C THR A 8 -2.86 0.86 12.87
N GLU A 9 -3.63 0.68 13.94
CA GLU A 9 -5.00 1.20 14.02
C GLU A 9 -4.97 2.70 14.34
N LEU A 10 -5.57 3.50 13.46
CA LEU A 10 -5.75 4.93 13.65
C LEU A 10 -7.13 5.21 14.26
N GLN A 11 -7.25 6.39 14.89
CA GLN A 11 -8.54 6.92 15.33
C GLN A 11 -9.55 6.86 14.16
N ASN A 12 -10.77 6.37 14.43
CA ASN A 12 -11.83 6.04 13.47
C ASN A 12 -11.72 4.66 12.76
N LYS A 13 -11.19 3.63 13.41
CA LYS A 13 -11.09 2.24 12.88
C LYS A 13 -10.36 2.15 11.53
N ARG A 14 -9.54 3.15 11.19
CA ARG A 14 -8.76 3.16 9.95
C ARG A 14 -7.42 2.47 10.19
N LYS A 15 -7.15 1.38 9.50
CA LYS A 15 -5.82 0.76 9.52
C LYS A 15 -4.85 1.47 8.57
N SER A 16 -3.65 1.72 9.08
CA SER A 16 -2.44 2.10 8.34
C SER A 16 -1.58 0.86 8.17
N ILE A 17 -1.19 0.56 6.93
CA ILE A 17 -0.38 -0.61 6.60
C ILE A 17 0.98 -0.10 6.15
N GLU A 18 2.05 -0.60 6.75
CA GLU A 18 3.42 -0.36 6.31
C GLU A 18 4.04 -1.65 5.79
N VAL A 19 4.69 -1.52 4.64
CA VAL A 19 5.29 -2.62 3.89
C VAL A 19 6.70 -2.25 3.47
N ILE A 20 7.52 -3.26 3.17
CA ILE A 20 8.73 -3.06 2.39
C ILE A 20 8.31 -2.85 0.94
N CYS A 21 8.65 -1.69 0.37
CA CYS A 21 8.27 -1.38 -1.00
C CYS A 21 8.98 -2.32 -1.98
N PRO A 22 8.24 -3.08 -2.80
CA PRO A 22 8.87 -4.06 -3.67
C PRO A 22 9.67 -3.40 -4.81
N LYS A 23 9.38 -2.14 -5.15
CA LYS A 23 10.09 -1.39 -6.20
C LYS A 23 11.46 -0.86 -5.77
N CYS A 24 11.64 -0.53 -4.49
CA CYS A 24 12.84 0.19 -4.04
C CYS A 24 13.43 -0.32 -2.72
N GLY A 25 12.87 -1.38 -2.13
CA GLY A 25 13.34 -1.98 -0.88
C GLY A 25 13.14 -1.14 0.38
N ASN A 26 12.65 0.10 0.26
CA ASN A 26 12.48 0.98 1.42
C ASN A 26 11.12 0.78 2.10
N PRO A 27 11.04 0.85 3.43
CA PRO A 27 9.80 0.92 4.17
C PRO A 27 8.90 2.06 3.69
N GLY A 28 7.59 1.81 3.66
CA GLY A 28 6.63 2.87 3.38
C GLY A 28 5.19 2.47 3.67
N ARG A 29 4.33 3.48 3.74
CA ARG A 29 2.90 3.29 3.99
C ARG A 29 2.19 2.91 2.70
N LEU A 30 1.54 1.75 2.71
CA LEU A 30 0.68 1.29 1.63
C LEU A 30 -0.65 2.05 1.64
N ARG A 31 -1.04 2.55 0.47
CA ARG A 31 -2.29 3.27 0.20
C ARG A 31 -2.90 2.79 -1.10
N MET A 32 -4.20 2.54 -1.07
CA MET A 32 -5.01 2.36 -2.27
C MET A 32 -5.55 3.73 -2.72
N SER A 33 -5.57 3.99 -4.02
CA SER A 33 -6.07 5.25 -4.60
C SER A 33 -6.71 4.99 -5.97
N ARG A 34 -7.66 5.84 -6.38
CA ARG A 34 -8.16 5.83 -7.76
C ARG A 34 -7.06 6.30 -8.72
N ALA A 35 -6.88 5.56 -9.80
CA ALA A 35 -5.93 5.82 -10.86
C ALA A 35 -6.48 6.80 -11.88
N ASN A 36 -7.76 6.67 -12.24
CA ASN A 36 -8.47 7.50 -13.22
C ASN A 36 -9.96 7.69 -12.86
N ILE A 37 -10.68 8.43 -13.73
CA ILE A 37 -12.12 8.68 -13.62
C ILE A 37 -12.98 7.42 -13.77
N PHE A 38 -12.47 6.42 -14.49
CA PHE A 38 -13.16 5.14 -14.73
C PHE A 38 -13.17 4.23 -13.49
N GLY A 39 -12.42 4.59 -12.44
CA GLY A 39 -12.42 3.87 -11.18
C GLY A 39 -11.31 2.85 -11.04
N ASP A 40 -10.37 2.80 -11.99
CA ASP A 40 -9.21 1.90 -11.90
C ASP A 40 -8.46 2.15 -10.60
N ILE A 41 -8.00 1.08 -9.97
CA ILE A 41 -7.32 1.15 -8.68
C ILE A 41 -5.81 1.13 -8.91
N LYS A 42 -5.09 1.99 -8.21
CA LYS A 42 -3.63 1.92 -8.08
C LYS A 42 -3.21 1.84 -6.64
N PHE A 43 -2.13 1.12 -6.39
CA PHE A 43 -1.45 1.13 -5.10
C PHE A 43 -0.32 2.15 -5.11
N ARG A 44 -0.10 2.76 -3.94
CA ARG A 44 0.99 3.68 -3.68
C ARG A 44 1.67 3.28 -2.38
N VAL A 45 2.99 3.24 -2.40
CA VAL A 45 3.80 3.17 -1.20
C VAL A 45 4.42 4.54 -0.98
N ILE A 46 3.99 5.20 0.09
CA ILE A 46 4.43 6.54 0.46
C ILE A 46 5.57 6.40 1.47
N HIS A 47 6.75 6.85 1.08
CA HIS A 47 7.94 6.77 1.91
C HIS A 47 8.10 8.01 2.79
N GLY A 48 8.62 7.81 4.01
CA GLY A 48 8.85 8.88 4.97
C GLY A 48 9.97 9.85 4.57
N ARG A 49 10.18 10.87 5.40
CA ARG A 49 11.20 11.91 5.19
C ARG A 49 12.62 11.34 5.15
N GLU A 50 12.88 10.28 5.92
CA GLU A 50 14.15 9.54 5.93
C GLU A 50 14.52 8.99 4.55
N TYR A 51 13.53 8.75 3.69
CA TYR A 51 13.70 8.18 2.35
C TYR A 51 13.39 9.20 1.24
N ARG A 52 13.75 10.47 1.47
CA ARG A 52 13.56 11.59 0.52
C ARG A 52 12.10 11.81 0.08
N GLN A 53 11.12 11.40 0.89
CA GLN A 53 9.68 11.55 0.59
C GLN A 53 9.26 11.01 -0.79
N ARG A 54 9.86 9.89 -1.20
CA ARG A 54 9.51 9.24 -2.47
C ARG A 54 8.11 8.63 -2.40
N VAL A 55 7.45 8.53 -3.55
CA VAL A 55 6.23 7.71 -3.70
C VAL A 55 6.45 6.70 -4.83
N CYS A 56 6.28 5.42 -4.53
CA CYS A 56 6.25 4.36 -5.54
C CYS A 56 4.79 4.04 -5.88
N SER A 57 4.45 4.01 -7.17
CA SER A 57 3.09 3.69 -7.64
C SER A 57 3.09 2.38 -8.42
N PHE A 58 2.04 1.60 -8.23
CA PHE A 58 1.81 0.29 -8.83
C PHE A 58 0.41 0.29 -9.45
N GLY A 59 0.35 0.18 -10.77
CA GLY A 59 -0.91 0.08 -11.52
C GLY A 59 -1.28 -1.37 -11.78
N LEU A 60 -2.42 -1.60 -12.43
CA LEU A 60 -2.91 -2.95 -12.77
C LEU A 60 -1.88 -3.82 -13.52
N ASN A 61 -1.01 -3.20 -14.31
CA ASN A 61 0.02 -3.91 -15.10
C ASN A 61 1.34 -4.12 -14.34
N SER A 62 1.40 -3.80 -13.03
CA SER A 62 2.60 -4.04 -12.22
C SER A 62 2.58 -5.48 -11.71
N GLU A 63 3.70 -6.19 -11.82
CA GLU A 63 3.82 -7.59 -11.35
C GLU A 63 3.51 -7.73 -9.85
N GLU A 64 3.72 -6.65 -9.09
CA GLU A 64 3.49 -6.62 -7.65
C GLU A 64 2.05 -6.23 -7.26
N TYR A 65 1.19 -5.92 -8.25
CA TYR A 65 -0.16 -5.42 -8.01
C TYR A 65 -0.99 -6.41 -7.19
N ASP A 66 -1.04 -7.68 -7.62
CA ASP A 66 -1.86 -8.70 -6.98
C ASP A 66 -1.43 -8.94 -5.53
N GLY A 67 -0.12 -9.00 -5.27
CA GLY A 67 0.40 -9.15 -3.91
C GLY A 67 0.07 -7.95 -3.01
N LEU A 68 0.10 -6.72 -3.55
CA LEU A 68 -0.30 -5.53 -2.80
C LEU A 68 -1.81 -5.51 -2.53
N TYR A 69 -2.61 -5.99 -3.48
CA TYR A 69 -4.05 -6.12 -3.36
C TYR A 69 -4.44 -7.11 -2.26
N GLU A 70 -3.84 -8.30 -2.27
CA GLU A 70 -4.04 -9.34 -1.25
C GLU A 70 -3.76 -8.81 0.15
N VAL A 71 -2.57 -8.23 0.37
CA VAL A 71 -2.19 -7.63 1.66
C VAL A 71 -3.22 -6.58 2.10
N PHE A 72 -3.61 -5.68 1.20
CA PHE A 72 -4.54 -4.62 1.52
C PHE A 72 -5.93 -5.16 1.90
N MET A 73 -6.44 -6.13 1.14
CA MET A 73 -7.75 -6.73 1.36
C MET A 73 -7.78 -7.65 2.59
N SER A 74 -6.74 -8.41 2.88
CA SER A 74 -6.67 -9.23 4.11
C SER A 74 -6.74 -8.37 5.37
N ILE A 75 -6.10 -7.20 5.36
CA ILE A 75 -6.07 -6.30 6.53
C ILE A 75 -7.37 -5.49 6.66
N LYS A 76 -7.95 -5.06 5.54
CA LYS A 76 -9.19 -4.26 5.50
C LYS A 76 -10.47 -5.08 5.60
N GLY A 77 -10.51 -6.25 4.96
CA GLY A 77 -11.63 -7.19 4.94
C GLY A 77 -11.82 -7.96 6.24
N ALA A 78 -10.85 -7.94 7.16
CA ALA A 78 -11.00 -8.45 8.53
C ALA A 78 -11.93 -7.61 9.42
N GLN A 79 -12.66 -6.64 8.85
CA GLN A 79 -13.77 -5.94 9.51
C GLN A 79 -15.08 -6.71 9.20
N LYS A 80 -15.39 -7.72 10.01
CA LYS A 80 -16.75 -8.25 10.18
C LYS A 80 -17.20 -7.97 11.61
#